data_AF-A0A1L3Q3E1-F1
#
_entry.id   AF-A0A1L3Q3E1-F1
#
_cell.length_a   1.000
_cell.length_b   1.000
_cell.length_c   1.000
_cell.angle_alpha   90.00
_cell.angle_beta   90.00
_cell.angle_gamma   90.00
#
_symmetry.space_group_name_H-M   'P 1'
#
loop_
_entity.id
_entity.type
_entity.pdbx_description
1 polymer ?
#
loop_
_entity_poly.entity_id
_entity_poly.type
_entity_poly.pdbx_seq_one_letter_code
_entity_poly.pdbx_strand_id
1 'polypeptide(L)'
;MNSNDSHEVSQLNELKIDLDAIAVIAHYKGNSDIIMDEQMPIFGGYAGGVEETTIVDVATHLNSMVMSSASWHLDGPVHIRWGSTNTRETLMIAGWACATISEFTDLLSGNQYYPCAGPCTEMCLLEAAAQSITDTASGREILSGVAAAKGVITDKTTGMEARMMGEVARATAGMDINTVNQILDKLVASYEGDYANAPAGKTFQECYDVATVTPTEEYVKVYDGAKKKLEDLGLVF
;
A
#
# COMPACT_ATOMS: atom_id res chain seq x y z
N MET A 1 6.68 -20.16 10.13
CA MET A 1 6.93 -18.82 10.71
C MET A 1 7.38 -19.01 12.13
N ASN A 2 8.19 -18.09 12.64
CA ASN A 2 8.64 -18.01 14.02
C ASN A 2 8.18 -16.69 14.65
N SER A 3 8.49 -16.49 15.92
CA SER A 3 8.03 -15.31 16.68
C SER A 3 8.61 -13.97 16.21
N ASN A 4 9.59 -13.96 15.30
CA ASN A 4 10.15 -12.74 14.71
C ASN A 4 9.53 -12.39 13.35
N ASP A 5 8.65 -13.24 12.81
CA ASP A 5 7.87 -12.95 11.62
C ASP A 5 6.58 -12.23 12.02
N SER A 6 6.00 -11.41 11.13
CA SER A 6 4.66 -10.83 11.36
C SER A 6 3.57 -11.83 10.99
N HIS A 7 2.67 -12.15 11.92
CA HIS A 7 1.57 -13.10 11.73
C HIS A 7 0.26 -12.36 11.54
N GLU A 8 -0.37 -12.59 10.40
CA GLU A 8 -1.54 -11.86 9.92
C GLU A 8 -2.84 -12.34 10.57
N VAL A 9 -3.69 -11.38 10.95
CA VAL A 9 -5.12 -11.59 11.20
C VAL A 9 -5.92 -10.44 10.58
N SER A 10 -6.96 -10.76 9.82
CA SER A 10 -7.74 -9.74 9.11
C SER A 10 -9.03 -9.40 9.81
N GLN A 11 -9.28 -8.10 10.00
CA GLN A 11 -10.62 -7.58 10.26
C GLN A 11 -11.47 -7.65 8.98
N LEU A 12 -12.80 -7.63 9.13
CA LEU A 12 -13.77 -7.62 8.04
C LEU A 12 -14.37 -6.21 7.84
N ASN A 13 -14.92 -5.97 6.66
CA ASN A 13 -15.54 -4.68 6.31
C ASN A 13 -17.00 -4.53 6.81
N GLU A 14 -17.38 -3.47 7.52
CA GLU A 14 -16.53 -2.60 8.35
C GLU A 14 -16.82 -2.87 9.82
N LEU A 15 -15.82 -2.64 10.68
CA LEU A 15 -15.86 -2.89 12.13
C LEU A 15 -16.45 -4.26 12.47
N LYS A 16 -15.94 -5.30 11.79
CA LYS A 16 -16.49 -6.65 11.84
C LYS A 16 -15.35 -7.67 11.96
N ILE A 17 -15.68 -8.82 12.53
CA ILE A 17 -14.76 -9.96 12.67
C ILE A 17 -15.55 -11.26 12.62
N ASP A 18 -14.89 -12.36 12.30
CA ASP A 18 -15.40 -13.72 12.44
C ASP A 18 -14.68 -14.48 13.57
N LEU A 19 -15.26 -15.60 14.01
CA LEU A 19 -14.72 -16.36 15.15
C LEU A 19 -13.45 -17.16 14.82
N ASP A 20 -13.16 -17.42 13.54
CA ASP A 20 -11.94 -18.11 13.16
C ASP A 20 -10.74 -17.19 13.41
N ALA A 21 -10.85 -15.90 13.05
CA ALA A 21 -9.86 -14.88 13.39
C ALA A 21 -9.59 -14.79 14.91
N ILE A 22 -10.63 -14.88 15.75
CA ILE A 22 -10.48 -14.86 17.21
C ILE A 22 -9.68 -16.07 17.72
N ALA A 23 -9.91 -17.27 17.16
CA ALA A 23 -9.14 -18.45 17.51
C ALA A 23 -7.66 -18.31 17.08
N VAL A 24 -7.41 -17.71 15.92
CA VAL A 24 -6.07 -17.41 15.39
C VAL A 24 -5.32 -16.41 16.29
N ILE A 25 -5.98 -15.33 16.74
CA ILE A 25 -5.41 -14.37 17.70
C ILE A 25 -4.97 -15.07 18.98
N ALA A 26 -5.82 -15.94 19.54
CA ALA A 26 -5.49 -16.69 20.76
C ALA A 26 -4.26 -17.58 20.56
N HIS A 27 -4.13 -18.21 19.39
CA HIS A 27 -2.97 -19.01 19.01
C HIS A 27 -1.68 -18.17 18.96
N TYR A 28 -1.67 -17.03 18.23
CA TYR A 28 -0.47 -16.18 18.13
C TYR A 28 -0.02 -15.64 19.49
N LYS A 29 -0.97 -15.22 20.34
CA LYS A 29 -0.67 -14.78 21.70
C LYS A 29 -0.06 -15.89 22.55
N GLY A 30 -0.56 -17.12 22.43
CA GLY A 30 -0.04 -18.29 23.15
C GLY A 30 1.39 -18.65 22.78
N ASN A 31 1.81 -18.31 21.55
CA ASN A 31 3.16 -18.57 21.03
C ASN A 31 4.11 -17.37 21.17
N SER A 32 3.63 -16.23 21.69
CA SER A 32 4.40 -14.98 21.73
C SER A 32 4.84 -14.49 20.34
N ASP A 33 4.00 -14.72 19.33
CA ASP A 33 4.22 -14.26 17.96
C ASP A 33 3.98 -12.74 17.82
N ILE A 34 4.68 -12.08 16.90
CA ILE A 34 4.39 -10.70 16.49
C ILE A 34 3.09 -10.71 15.66
N ILE A 35 2.08 -9.98 16.12
CA ILE A 35 0.76 -9.96 15.48
C ILE A 35 0.64 -8.74 14.58
N MET A 36 0.36 -8.96 13.31
CA MET A 36 -0.08 -7.92 12.37
C MET A 36 -1.58 -8.08 12.19
N ASP A 37 -2.35 -7.11 12.68
CA ASP A 37 -3.77 -7.04 12.38
C ASP A 37 -3.99 -6.17 11.17
N GLU A 38 -4.77 -6.62 10.19
CA GLU A 38 -5.07 -5.82 9.01
C GLU A 38 -6.54 -5.39 8.92
N GLN A 39 -6.78 -4.29 8.21
CA GLN A 39 -8.10 -3.91 7.72
C GLN A 39 -7.96 -3.09 6.45
N MET A 40 -8.84 -3.31 5.48
CA MET A 40 -8.85 -2.60 4.19
C MET A 40 -10.14 -1.79 4.02
N PRO A 41 -10.24 -0.57 4.59
CA PRO A 41 -11.50 0.18 4.60
C PRO A 41 -11.93 0.59 3.19
N ILE A 42 -13.19 0.35 2.83
CA ILE A 42 -13.63 0.50 1.44
C ILE A 42 -14.18 1.90 1.19
N PHE A 43 -13.44 2.71 0.42
CA PHE A 43 -13.94 3.99 -0.09
C PHE A 43 -15.15 3.78 -1.02
N GLY A 44 -16.25 4.48 -0.72
CA GLY A 44 -17.54 4.28 -1.40
C GLY A 44 -18.29 3.02 -0.95
N GLY A 45 -17.79 2.34 0.09
CA GLY A 45 -18.37 1.15 0.69
C GLY A 45 -19.48 1.47 1.70
N TYR A 46 -19.56 0.68 2.77
CA TYR A 46 -20.60 0.84 3.79
C TYR A 46 -20.47 2.15 4.58
N ALA A 47 -19.25 2.65 4.74
CA ALA A 47 -18.97 3.87 5.48
C ALA A 47 -19.43 5.14 4.74
N GLY A 48 -19.17 5.22 3.44
CA GLY A 48 -19.51 6.39 2.61
C GLY A 48 -18.30 6.93 1.83
N GLY A 49 -18.12 8.25 1.88
CA GLY A 49 -17.09 8.98 1.16
C GLY A 49 -15.73 8.94 1.84
N VAL A 50 -14.88 9.94 1.54
CA VAL A 50 -13.50 10.02 2.03
C VAL A 50 -13.49 10.13 3.55
N GLU A 51 -14.11 11.15 4.11
CA GLU A 51 -14.09 11.41 5.55
C GLU A 51 -14.78 10.30 6.34
N GLU A 52 -15.90 9.76 5.85
CA GLU A 52 -16.59 8.67 6.54
C GLU A 52 -15.74 7.39 6.57
N THR A 53 -15.02 7.10 5.48
CA THR A 53 -14.11 5.96 5.42
C THR A 53 -12.89 6.19 6.30
N THR A 54 -12.32 7.40 6.36
CA THR A 54 -11.23 7.73 7.28
C THR A 54 -11.62 7.59 8.75
N ILE A 55 -12.88 7.90 9.12
CA ILE A 55 -13.37 7.67 10.49
C ILE A 55 -13.36 6.17 10.81
N VAL A 56 -13.82 5.34 9.88
CA VAL A 56 -13.77 3.87 10.01
C VAL A 56 -12.32 3.39 10.13
N ASP A 57 -11.45 3.92 9.28
CA ASP A 57 -10.04 3.56 9.24
C ASP A 57 -9.32 3.82 10.59
N VAL A 58 -9.49 5.02 11.16
CA VAL A 58 -8.97 5.34 12.50
C VAL A 58 -9.58 4.40 13.56
N ALA A 59 -10.87 4.07 13.45
CA ALA A 59 -11.50 3.14 14.38
C ALA A 59 -10.93 1.71 14.28
N THR A 60 -10.60 1.23 13.07
CA THR A 60 -10.02 -0.10 12.88
C THR A 60 -8.55 -0.17 13.28
N HIS A 61 -7.79 0.92 13.12
CA HIS A 61 -6.48 1.07 13.73
C HIS A 61 -6.56 0.89 15.25
N LEU A 62 -7.46 1.59 15.93
CA LEU A 62 -7.63 1.45 17.38
C LEU A 62 -8.13 0.05 17.77
N ASN A 63 -9.02 -0.55 16.98
CA ASN A 63 -9.54 -1.90 17.23
C ASN A 63 -8.43 -2.97 17.15
N SER A 64 -7.43 -2.80 16.29
CA SER A 64 -6.30 -3.73 16.16
C SER A 64 -5.61 -4.00 17.51
N MET A 65 -5.43 -2.95 18.31
CA MET A 65 -4.78 -3.02 19.62
C MET A 65 -5.70 -3.58 20.71
N VAL A 66 -7.01 -3.36 20.58
CA VAL A 66 -8.00 -3.77 21.58
C VAL A 66 -8.45 -5.21 21.39
N MET A 67 -8.87 -5.57 20.17
CA MET A 67 -9.42 -6.89 19.85
C MET A 67 -8.29 -7.90 19.57
N SER A 68 -7.38 -7.54 18.68
CA SER A 68 -6.39 -8.48 18.15
C SER A 68 -5.12 -8.54 18.98
N SER A 69 -4.95 -7.63 19.95
CA SER A 69 -3.68 -7.45 20.67
C SER A 69 -2.50 -7.30 19.71
N ALA A 70 -2.72 -6.56 18.62
CA ALA A 70 -1.76 -6.42 17.56
C ALA A 70 -0.44 -5.83 18.08
N SER A 71 0.67 -6.21 17.44
CA SER A 71 1.95 -5.52 17.59
C SER A 71 2.01 -4.31 16.67
N TRP A 72 1.37 -4.40 15.49
CA TRP A 72 1.20 -3.32 14.54
C TRP A 72 -0.02 -3.56 13.64
N HIS A 73 -0.55 -2.50 13.03
CA HIS A 73 -1.72 -2.54 12.16
C HIS A 73 -1.35 -2.34 10.68
N LEU A 74 -1.85 -3.18 9.79
CA LEU A 74 -1.71 -3.02 8.34
C LEU A 74 -3.02 -2.46 7.76
N ASP A 75 -2.96 -1.22 7.30
CA ASP A 75 -4.06 -0.58 6.57
C ASP A 75 -4.05 -0.99 5.08
N GLY A 76 -5.12 -0.65 4.36
CA GLY A 76 -5.22 -0.79 2.91
C GLY A 76 -6.51 -0.18 2.35
N PRO A 77 -6.73 1.15 2.43
CA PRO A 77 -7.98 1.73 1.98
C PRO A 77 -8.16 1.47 0.49
N VAL A 78 -9.29 0.88 0.10
CA VAL A 78 -9.48 0.37 -1.27
C VAL A 78 -10.69 1.00 -1.92
N HIS A 79 -10.54 1.42 -3.18
CA HIS A 79 -11.62 2.04 -3.91
C HIS A 79 -12.65 0.99 -4.36
N ILE A 80 -13.93 1.11 -3.98
CA ILE A 80 -14.98 0.10 -4.27
C ILE A 80 -15.07 -0.34 -5.72
N ARG A 81 -14.94 0.61 -6.66
CA ARG A 81 -14.95 0.33 -8.11
C ARG A 81 -13.62 -0.19 -8.65
N TRP A 82 -12.51 0.46 -8.29
CA TRP A 82 -11.23 0.20 -8.95
C TRP A 82 -10.46 -0.95 -8.31
N GLY A 83 -10.74 -1.29 -7.05
CA GLY A 83 -10.02 -2.33 -6.33
C GLY A 83 -8.54 -2.01 -6.20
N SER A 84 -8.22 -0.74 -5.96
CA SER A 84 -6.86 -0.23 -5.82
C SER A 84 -6.73 0.68 -4.62
N THR A 85 -5.55 0.69 -4.01
CA THR A 85 -5.20 1.47 -2.81
C THR A 85 -4.55 2.82 -3.14
N ASN A 86 -4.21 3.04 -4.40
CA ASN A 86 -3.51 4.24 -4.87
C ASN A 86 -4.40 5.12 -5.78
N THR A 87 -5.70 5.19 -5.48
CA THR A 87 -6.59 6.23 -6.04
C THR A 87 -6.49 7.50 -5.22
N ARG A 88 -6.89 8.65 -5.79
CA ARG A 88 -6.83 9.94 -5.07
C ARG A 88 -7.49 9.85 -3.69
N GLU A 89 -8.67 9.27 -3.64
CA GLU A 89 -9.49 9.14 -2.44
C GLU A 89 -8.85 8.20 -1.42
N THR A 90 -8.35 7.04 -1.85
CA THR A 90 -7.72 6.07 -0.94
C THR A 90 -6.38 6.54 -0.40
N LEU A 91 -5.60 7.28 -1.20
CA LEU A 91 -4.38 7.94 -0.72
C LEU A 91 -4.70 9.01 0.32
N MET A 92 -5.77 9.79 0.11
CA MET A 92 -6.23 10.75 1.12
C MET A 92 -6.64 10.06 2.41
N ILE A 93 -7.41 8.96 2.32
CA ILE A 93 -7.84 8.19 3.50
C ILE A 93 -6.62 7.69 4.29
N ALA A 94 -5.71 6.95 3.64
CA ALA A 94 -4.52 6.40 4.27
C ALA A 94 -3.63 7.49 4.88
N GLY A 95 -3.42 8.59 4.14
CA GLY A 95 -2.59 9.71 4.58
C GLY A 95 -3.15 10.39 5.83
N TRP A 96 -4.46 10.66 5.87
CA TRP A 96 -5.11 11.27 7.04
C TRP A 96 -5.19 10.32 8.24
N ALA A 97 -5.53 9.06 8.02
CA ALA A 97 -5.60 8.06 9.09
C ALA A 97 -4.22 7.88 9.73
N CYS A 98 -3.18 7.62 8.93
CA CYS A 98 -1.82 7.47 9.42
C CYS A 98 -1.33 8.72 10.16
N ALA A 99 -1.42 9.91 9.55
CA ALA A 99 -0.93 11.14 10.19
C ALA A 99 -1.63 11.41 11.53
N THR A 100 -2.93 11.11 11.63
CA THR A 100 -3.69 11.24 12.88
C THR A 100 -3.26 10.19 13.93
N ILE A 101 -3.10 8.93 13.51
CA ILE A 101 -2.67 7.85 14.38
C ILE A 101 -1.26 8.12 14.92
N SER A 102 -0.33 8.53 14.07
CA SER A 102 1.04 8.86 14.44
C SER A 102 1.14 10.08 15.37
N GLU A 103 0.26 11.07 15.23
CA GLU A 103 0.26 12.27 16.09
C GLU A 103 -0.30 11.99 17.49
N PHE A 104 -1.36 11.18 17.58
CA PHE A 104 -2.14 11.03 18.81
C PHE A 104 -1.95 9.69 19.53
N THR A 105 -1.17 8.77 18.96
CA THR A 105 -0.89 7.46 19.54
C THR A 105 0.54 7.01 19.25
N ASP A 106 1.00 5.96 19.93
CA ASP A 106 2.26 5.27 19.63
C ASP A 106 2.03 3.97 18.84
N LEU A 107 0.90 3.87 18.13
CA LEU A 107 0.52 2.68 17.37
C LEU A 107 1.42 2.52 16.14
N LEU A 108 2.12 1.39 16.04
CA LEU A 108 2.90 1.04 14.85
C LEU A 108 1.98 0.58 13.72
N SER A 109 2.27 1.03 12.51
CA SER A 109 1.42 0.73 11.37
C SER A 109 2.15 0.62 10.03
N GLY A 110 1.48 -0.01 9.08
CA GLY A 110 1.89 -0.05 7.68
C GLY A 110 0.70 0.09 6.75
N ASN A 111 0.97 0.09 5.45
CA ASN A 111 -0.05 0.10 4.41
C ASN A 111 0.31 -0.88 3.28
N GLN A 112 -0.72 -1.41 2.59
CA GLN A 112 -0.57 -2.42 1.54
C GLN A 112 -0.88 -1.88 0.13
N TYR A 113 -0.17 -2.41 -0.88
CA TYR A 113 -0.08 -1.78 -2.20
C TYR A 113 -0.77 -2.61 -3.28
N TYR A 114 -1.89 -2.11 -3.83
CA TYR A 114 -2.67 -2.75 -4.90
C TYR A 114 -2.83 -1.84 -6.13
N PRO A 115 -1.79 -1.69 -6.97
CA PRO A 115 -1.91 -0.99 -8.26
C PRO A 115 -2.93 -1.63 -9.20
N CYS A 116 -3.62 -0.81 -10.00
CA CYS A 116 -4.47 -1.31 -11.08
C CYS A 116 -3.63 -2.00 -12.16
N ALA A 117 -2.51 -1.39 -12.54
CA ALA A 117 -1.65 -1.87 -13.60
C ALA A 117 -0.77 -3.04 -13.16
N GLY A 118 -0.35 -3.87 -14.12
CA GLY A 118 0.54 -5.01 -13.86
C GLY A 118 2.04 -4.68 -14.00
N PRO A 119 2.91 -5.64 -13.67
CA PRO A 119 4.36 -5.51 -13.79
C PRO A 119 4.84 -5.09 -15.17
N CYS A 120 6.03 -4.49 -15.22
CA CYS A 120 6.68 -4.05 -16.45
C CYS A 120 5.86 -2.98 -17.20
N THR A 121 5.10 -2.18 -16.46
CA THR A 121 4.38 -1.01 -16.98
C THR A 121 4.75 0.23 -16.18
N GLU A 122 4.78 1.38 -16.85
CA GLU A 122 5.07 2.65 -16.20
C GLU A 122 3.97 3.02 -15.19
N MET A 123 2.69 2.79 -15.55
CA MET A 123 1.55 3.07 -14.66
C MET A 123 1.67 2.31 -13.32
N CYS A 124 2.05 1.03 -13.32
CA CYS A 124 2.20 0.27 -12.08
C CYS A 124 3.26 0.88 -11.15
N LEU A 125 4.39 1.32 -11.72
CA LEU A 125 5.47 1.94 -10.94
C LEU A 125 5.06 3.32 -10.41
N LEU A 126 4.32 4.11 -11.18
CA LEU A 126 3.82 5.43 -10.76
C LEU A 126 2.69 5.33 -9.73
N GLU A 127 1.81 4.35 -9.86
CA GLU A 127 0.77 4.01 -8.88
C GLU A 127 1.39 3.64 -7.53
N ALA A 128 2.37 2.71 -7.52
CA ALA A 128 3.09 2.34 -6.31
C ALA A 128 3.94 3.49 -5.74
N ALA A 129 4.54 4.32 -6.61
CA ALA A 129 5.28 5.50 -6.17
C ALA A 129 4.37 6.53 -5.48
N ALA A 130 3.18 6.79 -6.00
CA ALA A 130 2.22 7.70 -5.38
C ALA A 130 1.89 7.25 -3.96
N GLN A 131 1.60 5.97 -3.77
CA GLN A 131 1.33 5.43 -2.44
C GLN A 131 2.56 5.45 -1.52
N SER A 132 3.75 5.16 -2.05
CA SER A 132 5.00 5.26 -1.29
C SER A 132 5.30 6.67 -0.80
N ILE A 133 5.03 7.69 -1.62
CA ILE A 133 5.13 9.09 -1.22
C ILE A 133 4.13 9.38 -0.09
N THR A 134 2.87 8.97 -0.25
CA THR A 134 1.82 9.17 0.75
C THR A 134 2.19 8.52 2.08
N ASP A 135 2.46 7.22 2.09
CA ASP A 135 2.72 6.44 3.29
C ASP A 135 3.97 6.92 4.04
N THR A 136 5.03 7.25 3.31
CA THR A 136 6.27 7.75 3.92
C THR A 136 6.05 9.11 4.57
N ALA A 137 5.36 10.03 3.88
CA ALA A 137 5.14 11.38 4.40
C ALA A 137 4.09 11.43 5.51
N SER A 138 3.13 10.50 5.53
CA SER A 138 2.11 10.41 6.58
C SER A 138 2.60 9.73 7.86
N GLY A 139 3.74 9.03 7.81
CA GLY A 139 4.38 8.45 8.98
C GLY A 139 4.26 6.93 9.14
N ARG A 140 3.98 6.17 8.06
CA ARG A 140 3.95 4.69 8.15
C ARG A 140 5.33 4.13 8.50
N GLU A 141 5.36 3.15 9.40
CA GLU A 141 6.59 2.42 9.73
C GLU A 141 6.93 1.32 8.73
N ILE A 142 5.91 0.74 8.07
CA ILE A 142 6.06 -0.40 7.16
C ILE A 142 5.33 -0.14 5.83
N LEU A 143 6.01 -0.40 4.71
CA LEU A 143 5.44 -0.40 3.37
C LEU A 143 5.35 -1.83 2.86
N SER A 144 4.15 -2.38 2.69
CA SER A 144 3.93 -3.79 2.34
C SER A 144 3.46 -3.94 0.89
N GLY A 145 4.40 -4.14 -0.03
CA GLY A 145 4.08 -4.13 -1.46
C GLY A 145 5.09 -4.86 -2.34
N VAL A 146 4.72 -5.13 -3.60
CA VAL A 146 3.57 -4.56 -4.33
C VAL A 146 2.73 -5.67 -4.96
N ALA A 147 1.43 -5.71 -4.65
CA ALA A 147 0.44 -6.60 -5.25
C ALA A 147 -0.05 -6.04 -6.59
N ALA A 148 0.85 -5.98 -7.58
CA ALA A 148 0.56 -5.47 -8.92
C ALA A 148 -0.56 -6.27 -9.62
N ALA A 149 -1.20 -5.64 -10.60
CA ALA A 149 -2.42 -6.17 -11.24
C ALA A 149 -3.51 -6.53 -10.21
N LYS A 150 -3.66 -5.68 -9.18
CA LYS A 150 -4.59 -5.84 -8.06
C LYS A 150 -4.39 -7.12 -7.24
N GLY A 151 -3.24 -7.80 -7.36
CA GLY A 151 -2.93 -9.02 -6.63
C GLY A 151 -3.74 -10.26 -7.03
N VAL A 152 -4.53 -10.20 -8.12
CA VAL A 152 -5.44 -11.30 -8.50
C VAL A 152 -4.99 -12.10 -9.71
N ILE A 153 -3.87 -11.73 -10.34
CA ILE A 153 -3.36 -12.41 -11.54
C ILE A 153 -2.09 -13.17 -11.20
N THR A 154 -2.10 -14.47 -11.45
CA THR A 154 -0.97 -15.39 -11.21
C THR A 154 0.33 -14.84 -11.79
N ASP A 155 1.39 -14.88 -10.98
CA ASP A 155 2.76 -14.50 -11.31
C ASP A 155 2.96 -13.05 -11.76
N LYS A 156 2.00 -12.15 -11.55
CA LYS A 156 2.12 -10.72 -11.87
C LYS A 156 2.60 -9.87 -10.69
N THR A 157 3.71 -10.27 -10.09
CA THR A 157 4.40 -9.53 -9.02
C THR A 157 5.91 -9.79 -9.11
N THR A 158 6.76 -8.77 -8.99
CA THR A 158 8.23 -8.92 -9.06
C THR A 158 8.95 -8.08 -8.01
N GLY A 159 10.28 -8.09 -8.02
CA GLY A 159 11.09 -7.23 -7.16
C GLY A 159 11.27 -5.80 -7.70
N MET A 160 10.94 -5.52 -8.96
CA MET A 160 11.11 -4.18 -9.54
C MET A 160 10.12 -3.17 -8.96
N GLU A 161 8.87 -3.59 -8.70
CA GLU A 161 7.87 -2.72 -8.09
C GLU A 161 8.28 -2.37 -6.65
N ALA A 162 8.76 -3.36 -5.88
CA ALA A 162 9.26 -3.16 -4.53
C ALA A 162 10.52 -2.26 -4.51
N ARG A 163 11.39 -2.35 -5.52
CA ARG A 163 12.54 -1.44 -5.66
C ARG A 163 12.09 0.01 -5.84
N MET A 164 11.11 0.26 -6.70
CA MET A 164 10.56 1.60 -6.89
C MET A 164 9.97 2.14 -5.59
N MET A 165 9.15 1.33 -4.91
CA MET A 165 8.59 1.67 -3.58
C MET A 165 9.69 2.06 -2.59
N GLY A 166 10.76 1.28 -2.47
CA GLY A 166 11.85 1.59 -1.54
C GLY A 166 12.67 2.85 -1.91
N GLU A 167 12.96 3.06 -3.21
CA GLU A 167 13.68 4.25 -3.66
C GLU A 167 12.85 5.53 -3.49
N VAL A 168 11.55 5.46 -3.76
CA VAL A 168 10.61 6.58 -3.59
C VAL A 168 10.42 6.90 -2.12
N ALA A 169 10.33 5.90 -1.24
CA ALA A 169 10.30 6.12 0.20
C ALA A 169 11.54 6.89 0.68
N ARG A 170 12.74 6.48 0.25
CA ARG A 170 13.98 7.21 0.56
C ARG A 170 13.94 8.66 0.06
N ALA A 171 13.49 8.88 -1.18
CA ALA A 171 13.41 10.21 -1.77
C ALA A 171 12.39 11.12 -1.07
N THR A 172 11.33 10.53 -0.49
CA THR A 172 10.25 11.25 0.19
C THR A 172 10.60 11.59 1.64
N ALA A 173 11.40 10.75 2.31
CA ALA A 173 11.75 10.92 3.72
C ALA A 173 12.36 12.30 4.01
N GLY A 174 11.72 13.05 4.91
CA GLY A 174 12.17 14.39 5.33
C GLY A 174 11.76 15.54 4.40
N MET A 175 10.97 15.29 3.36
CA MET A 175 10.40 16.36 2.54
C MET A 175 9.36 17.19 3.31
N ASP A 176 9.22 18.47 2.94
CA ASP A 176 8.14 19.32 3.44
C ASP A 176 6.77 18.84 2.93
N ILE A 177 5.79 18.76 3.83
CA ILE A 177 4.47 18.19 3.55
C ILE A 177 3.71 18.99 2.47
N ASN A 178 3.87 20.32 2.39
CA ASN A 178 3.22 21.09 1.32
C ASN A 178 3.80 20.73 -0.05
N THR A 179 5.11 20.51 -0.11
CA THR A 179 5.78 20.03 -1.33
C THR A 179 5.30 18.63 -1.71
N VAL A 180 5.21 17.71 -0.74
CA VAL A 180 4.68 16.36 -0.94
C VAL A 180 3.27 16.40 -1.54
N ASN A 181 2.37 17.20 -0.96
CA ASN A 181 0.99 17.33 -1.45
C ASN A 181 0.93 17.83 -2.90
N GLN A 182 1.80 18.76 -3.30
CA GLN A 182 1.87 19.25 -4.68
C GLN A 182 2.39 18.19 -5.67
N ILE A 183 3.33 17.35 -5.23
CA ILE A 183 3.85 16.24 -6.04
C ILE A 183 2.76 15.19 -6.23
N LEU A 184 2.10 14.77 -5.15
CA LEU A 184 1.02 13.79 -5.18
C LEU A 184 -0.11 14.22 -6.11
N ASP A 185 -0.56 15.48 -6.02
CA ASP A 185 -1.62 15.99 -6.87
C ASP A 185 -1.32 15.82 -8.37
N LYS A 186 -0.10 16.19 -8.78
CA LYS A 186 0.37 16.05 -10.17
C LYS A 186 0.60 14.61 -10.58
N LEU A 187 1.17 13.80 -9.70
CA LEU A 187 1.47 12.39 -9.98
C LEU A 187 0.18 11.59 -10.16
N VAL A 188 -0.78 11.74 -9.26
CA VAL A 188 -2.08 11.06 -9.35
C VAL A 188 -2.84 11.49 -10.60
N ALA A 189 -2.82 12.79 -10.94
CA ALA A 189 -3.41 13.31 -12.17
C ALA A 189 -2.84 12.70 -13.45
N SER A 190 -1.62 12.14 -13.41
CA SER A 190 -1.00 11.50 -14.56
C SER A 190 -1.57 10.13 -14.92
N TYR A 191 -2.31 9.48 -14.01
CA TYR A 191 -2.86 8.13 -14.22
C TYR A 191 -4.33 7.96 -13.82
N GLU A 192 -4.93 8.88 -13.04
CA GLU A 192 -6.30 8.70 -12.52
C GLU A 192 -7.39 8.67 -13.59
N GLY A 193 -7.09 9.16 -14.80
CA GLY A 193 -7.97 9.05 -15.97
C GLY A 193 -8.00 7.66 -16.61
N ASP A 194 -7.06 6.78 -16.28
CA ASP A 194 -6.80 5.53 -17.02
C ASP A 194 -7.12 4.25 -16.24
N TYR A 195 -7.71 4.31 -15.04
CA TYR A 195 -8.00 3.12 -14.22
C TYR A 195 -8.76 2.00 -14.97
N ALA A 196 -9.73 2.36 -15.81
CA ALA A 196 -10.51 1.39 -16.59
C ALA A 196 -9.69 0.70 -17.69
N ASN A 197 -8.61 1.34 -18.14
CA ASN A 197 -7.73 0.90 -19.22
C ASN A 197 -6.31 0.60 -18.71
N ALA A 198 -6.14 0.39 -17.41
CA ALA A 198 -4.82 0.17 -16.81
C ALA A 198 -4.11 -1.01 -17.52
N PRO A 199 -2.85 -0.85 -17.93
CA PRO A 199 -2.16 -1.86 -18.72
C PRO A 199 -1.97 -3.12 -17.89
N ALA A 200 -2.35 -4.26 -18.47
CA ALA A 200 -2.33 -5.54 -17.78
C ALA A 200 -0.93 -5.98 -17.31
N GLY A 201 0.13 -5.46 -17.92
CA GLY A 201 1.51 -5.81 -17.63
C GLY A 201 1.88 -7.26 -17.96
N LYS A 202 3.03 -7.69 -17.44
CA LYS A 202 3.66 -8.97 -17.73
C LYS A 202 3.77 -9.84 -16.48
N THR A 203 3.91 -11.15 -16.65
CA THR A 203 4.27 -12.03 -15.53
C THR A 203 5.76 -11.94 -15.22
N PHE A 204 6.16 -12.45 -14.05
CA PHE A 204 7.57 -12.59 -13.67
C PHE A 204 8.39 -13.26 -14.77
N GLN A 205 7.89 -14.36 -15.36
CA GLN A 205 8.61 -15.10 -16.40
C GLN A 205 8.77 -14.32 -17.71
N GLU A 206 7.91 -13.35 -17.97
CA GLU A 206 7.94 -12.52 -19.17
C GLU A 206 8.84 -11.28 -19.02
N CYS A 207 9.02 -10.78 -17.80
CA CYS A 207 9.81 -9.57 -17.52
C CYS A 207 11.09 -9.81 -16.70
N TYR A 208 11.41 -11.07 -16.38
CA TYR A 208 12.67 -11.51 -15.79
C TYR A 208 13.28 -12.69 -16.56
N ASP A 209 14.61 -12.77 -16.54
CA ASP A 209 15.29 -14.04 -16.73
C ASP A 209 15.12 -14.86 -15.45
N VAL A 210 14.30 -15.91 -15.54
CA VAL A 210 13.95 -16.79 -14.41
C VAL A 210 15.17 -17.55 -13.88
N ALA A 211 16.14 -17.89 -14.75
CA ALA A 211 17.29 -18.69 -14.35
C ALA A 211 18.26 -17.91 -13.47
N THR A 212 18.40 -16.61 -13.73
CA THR A 212 19.30 -15.72 -13.00
C THR A 212 18.58 -14.80 -12.02
N VAL A 213 17.25 -14.75 -12.06
CA VAL A 213 16.40 -13.85 -11.27
C VAL A 213 16.81 -12.39 -11.49
N THR A 214 16.99 -12.01 -12.75
CA THR A 214 17.35 -10.64 -13.16
C THR A 214 16.28 -10.04 -14.07
N PRO A 215 15.87 -8.77 -13.86
CA PRO A 215 14.89 -8.12 -14.73
C PRO A 215 15.44 -7.99 -16.15
N THR A 216 14.55 -8.06 -17.14
CA THR A 216 14.93 -7.83 -18.54
C THR A 216 15.31 -6.37 -18.79
N GLU A 217 16.07 -6.10 -19.85
CA GLU A 217 16.37 -4.73 -20.27
C GLU A 217 15.11 -3.90 -20.56
N GLU A 218 14.03 -4.55 -20.99
CA GLU A 218 12.74 -3.90 -21.18
C GLU A 218 12.22 -3.33 -19.87
N TYR A 219 12.20 -4.14 -18.80
CA TYR A 219 11.72 -3.67 -17.51
C TYR A 219 12.64 -2.58 -16.95
N VAL A 220 13.97 -2.72 -17.10
CA VAL A 220 14.90 -1.66 -16.70
C VAL A 220 14.58 -0.33 -17.42
N LYS A 221 14.29 -0.34 -18.72
CA LYS A 221 13.91 0.88 -19.46
C LYS A 221 12.58 1.48 -18.97
N VAL A 222 11.59 0.65 -18.66
CA VAL A 222 10.32 1.11 -18.08
C VAL A 222 10.55 1.76 -16.72
N TYR A 223 11.42 1.15 -15.90
CA TYR A 223 11.79 1.67 -14.59
C TYR A 223 12.48 3.03 -14.69
N ASP A 224 13.47 3.16 -15.58
CA ASP A 224 14.19 4.42 -15.79
C ASP A 224 13.26 5.53 -16.28
N GLY A 225 12.31 5.21 -17.15
CA GLY A 225 11.27 6.15 -17.61
C GLY A 225 10.37 6.64 -16.47
N ALA A 226 9.86 5.73 -15.64
CA ALA A 226 9.04 6.08 -14.48
C ALA A 226 9.83 6.93 -13.47
N LYS A 227 11.07 6.52 -13.16
CA LYS A 227 11.96 7.27 -12.25
C LYS A 227 12.22 8.68 -12.77
N LYS A 228 12.47 8.84 -14.07
CA LYS A 228 12.69 10.15 -14.68
C LYS A 228 11.49 11.08 -14.54
N LYS A 229 10.26 10.57 -14.71
CA LYS A 229 9.03 11.34 -14.49
C LYS A 229 8.89 11.79 -13.03
N LEU A 230 9.25 10.93 -12.08
CA LEU A 230 9.24 11.26 -10.67
C LEU A 230 10.27 12.35 -10.32
N GLU A 231 11.47 12.31 -10.92
CA GLU A 231 12.46 13.39 -10.81
C GLU A 231 11.93 14.72 -11.37
N ASP A 232 11.27 14.68 -12.54
CA ASP A 232 10.70 15.87 -13.17
C ASP A 232 9.56 16.50 -12.35
N LEU A 233 8.90 15.71 -11.48
CA LEU A 233 7.92 16.20 -10.52
C LEU A 233 8.54 16.77 -9.24
N GLY A 234 9.82 16.49 -8.97
CA GLY A 234 10.57 17.08 -7.86
C GLY A 234 11.14 16.09 -6.85
N LEU A 235 11.04 14.78 -7.08
CA LEU A 235 11.73 13.79 -6.23
C LEU A 235 13.24 13.77 -6.49
N VAL A 236 14.01 13.53 -5.42
CA VAL A 236 15.48 13.42 -5.48
C VAL A 236 15.89 12.06 -4.90
N PHE A 237 16.41 11.17 -5.76
CA PHE A 237 16.65 9.76 -5.45
C PHE A 237 18.05 9.41 -4.93
#